data_AF-A0AAJ1JKP7-F1
#
_entry.id   AF-A0AAJ1JKP7-F1
#
_cell.length_a   1.000
_cell.length_b   1.000
_cell.length_c   1.000
_cell.angle_alpha   90.00
_cell.angle_beta   90.00
_cell.angle_gamma   90.00
#
_symmetry.space_group_name_H-M   'P 1'
#
loop_
_entity.id
_entity.type
_entity.pdbx_description
1 polymer ?
#
loop_
_entity_poly.entity_id
_entity_poly.type
_entity_poly.pdbx_seq_one_letter_code
_entity_poly.pdbx_strand_id
1 'polypeptide(L)'
;MPYEFRKNSVIHLKNPCIHQEIYGVPDYLAGLISANLNHSATLFRTNYYENGSHAGVMVYLSAALADDKAVESLKKSLTEARKGKAFKNIFVYAANGGKDEIQILPFSQISAKDEFVGIKDTTRDDLLAMHRIPPQLMGIIPQGSGSLGDIEKAAMVFWFNELLPLMESMKSINDMLGVEVIRFKQYALLDFLTQAKNKEPNYK
;
A
#
# COMPACT_ATOMS: atom_id res chain seq x y z
N MET A 1 24.33 10.38 -25.71
CA MET A 1 23.25 11.37 -25.96
C MET A 1 21.92 10.65 -25.93
N PRO A 2 20.86 11.25 -25.39
CA PRO A 2 19.50 10.68 -25.49
C PRO A 2 19.10 10.52 -26.96
N TYR A 3 18.35 9.46 -27.27
CA TYR A 3 17.86 9.18 -28.62
C TYR A 3 16.71 10.14 -28.97
N GLU A 4 16.82 10.84 -30.11
CA GLU A 4 15.80 11.77 -30.58
C GLU A 4 14.80 11.06 -31.51
N PHE A 5 13.52 11.11 -31.15
CA PHE A 5 12.45 10.54 -31.98
C PHE A 5 12.16 11.42 -33.18
N ARG A 6 11.80 10.81 -34.31
CA ARG A 6 11.35 11.55 -35.49
C ARG A 6 10.09 12.35 -35.15
N LYS A 7 9.95 13.54 -35.72
CA LYS A 7 8.73 14.33 -35.58
C LYS A 7 7.50 13.48 -35.96
N ASN A 8 6.43 13.59 -35.16
CA ASN A 8 5.18 12.84 -35.33
C ASN A 8 5.30 11.31 -35.24
N SER A 9 6.39 10.77 -34.67
CA SER A 9 6.53 9.32 -34.45
C SER A 9 6.09 8.83 -33.07
N VAL A 10 5.69 9.76 -32.19
CA VAL A 10 5.27 9.47 -30.81
C VAL A 10 3.95 10.16 -30.53
N ILE A 11 3.00 9.42 -29.97
CA ILE A 11 1.73 9.95 -29.45
C ILE A 11 1.83 10.00 -27.92
N HIS A 12 1.57 11.18 -27.35
CA HIS A 12 1.50 11.38 -25.92
C HIS A 12 0.04 11.56 -25.49
N LEU A 13 -0.60 10.47 -25.10
CA LEU A 13 -1.91 10.50 -24.44
C LEU A 13 -1.70 10.84 -22.96
N LYS A 14 -2.38 11.88 -22.47
CA LYS A 14 -2.16 12.41 -21.13
C LYS A 14 -3.48 12.62 -20.39
N ASN A 15 -3.46 12.34 -19.09
CA ASN A 15 -4.53 12.75 -18.18
C ASN A 15 -4.56 14.29 -18.04
N PRO A 16 -5.71 14.89 -17.70
CA PRO A 16 -5.80 16.33 -17.49
C PRO A 16 -4.92 16.78 -16.32
N CYS A 17 -4.25 17.94 -16.48
CA CYS A 17 -3.50 18.60 -15.42
C CYS A 17 -3.78 20.11 -15.45
N ILE A 18 -4.12 20.69 -14.30
CA ILE A 18 -4.39 22.14 -14.17
C ILE A 18 -3.11 22.97 -14.00
N HIS A 19 -2.01 22.37 -13.54
CA HIS A 19 -0.78 23.07 -13.18
C HIS A 19 0.26 23.08 -14.30
N GLN A 20 0.17 22.15 -15.26
CA GLN A 20 1.09 22.06 -16.39
C GLN A 20 0.40 21.52 -17.65
N GLU A 21 0.97 21.87 -18.80
CA GLU A 21 0.48 21.41 -20.11
C GLU A 21 1.32 20.26 -20.71
N ILE A 22 2.46 19.93 -20.09
CA ILE A 22 3.43 19.00 -20.69
C ILE A 22 3.06 17.55 -20.38
N TYR A 23 2.91 17.19 -19.09
CA TYR A 23 2.58 15.84 -18.64
C TYR A 23 1.19 15.77 -18.00
N GLY A 24 0.58 14.59 -18.08
CA GLY A 24 -0.61 14.28 -17.29
C GLY A 24 -0.27 14.03 -15.83
N VAL A 25 -1.26 14.21 -14.96
CA VAL A 25 -1.15 13.83 -13.53
C VAL A 25 -1.80 12.46 -13.34
N PRO A 26 -1.09 11.50 -12.72
CA PRO A 26 -1.68 10.20 -12.42
C PRO A 26 -2.66 10.30 -11.25
N ASP A 27 -3.80 9.61 -11.37
CA ASP A 27 -4.88 9.62 -10.37
C ASP A 27 -4.41 9.09 -9.00
N TYR A 28 -3.46 8.14 -8.99
CA TYR A 28 -2.93 7.55 -7.76
C TYR A 28 -2.02 8.49 -6.95
N LEU A 29 -1.71 9.69 -7.46
CA LEU A 29 -0.79 10.60 -6.79
C LEU A 29 -1.32 11.04 -5.40
N ALA A 30 -2.64 11.21 -5.27
CA ALA A 30 -3.29 11.73 -4.07
C ALA A 30 -3.10 10.84 -2.82
N GLY A 31 -2.89 9.55 -3.00
CA GLY A 31 -2.82 8.55 -1.93
C GLY A 31 -1.52 7.78 -1.96
N LEU A 32 -0.49 8.34 -2.60
CA LEU A 32 0.89 7.89 -2.46
C LEU A 32 1.32 7.91 -0.99
N ILE A 33 0.83 8.87 -0.21
CA ILE A 33 1.07 8.94 1.24
C ILE A 33 0.43 7.74 1.94
N SER A 34 -0.82 7.41 1.64
CA SER A 34 -1.50 6.23 2.19
C SER A 34 -0.83 4.91 1.76
N ALA A 35 -0.38 4.82 0.50
CA ALA A 35 0.40 3.68 0.01
C ALA A 35 1.71 3.50 0.79
N ASN A 36 2.45 4.59 0.99
CA ASN A 36 3.72 4.59 1.72
C ASN A 36 3.52 4.24 3.20
N LEU A 37 2.45 4.73 3.82
CA LEU A 37 2.09 4.39 5.19
C LEU A 37 1.74 2.90 5.31
N ASN A 38 0.96 2.36 4.38
CA ASN A 38 0.63 0.94 4.33
C ASN A 38 1.88 0.06 4.17
N HIS A 39 2.78 0.47 3.26
CA HIS A 39 4.06 -0.20 3.03
C HIS A 39 4.92 -0.20 4.31
N SER A 40 5.07 0.96 4.95
CA SER A 40 5.85 1.13 6.17
C SER A 40 5.29 0.31 7.33
N ALA A 41 3.97 0.31 7.53
CA ALA A 41 3.31 -0.51 8.55
C ALA A 41 3.50 -2.02 8.31
N THR A 42 3.49 -2.44 7.04
CA THR A 42 3.76 -3.84 6.67
C THR A 42 5.22 -4.20 6.96
N LEU A 43 6.15 -3.37 6.52
CA LEU A 43 7.59 -3.58 6.72
C LEU A 43 7.94 -3.62 8.21
N PHE A 44 7.33 -2.73 9.01
CA PHE A 44 7.46 -2.74 10.47
C PHE A 44 7.04 -4.10 11.04
N ARG A 45 5.86 -4.62 10.65
CA ARG A 45 5.36 -5.92 11.12
C ARG A 45 6.28 -7.07 10.70
N THR A 46 6.72 -7.12 9.45
CA THR A 46 7.67 -8.14 8.97
C THR A 46 8.94 -8.12 9.79
N ASN A 47 9.55 -6.94 9.93
CA ASN A 47 10.75 -6.75 10.74
C ASN A 47 10.51 -7.11 12.23
N TYR A 48 9.33 -6.83 12.78
CA TYR A 48 9.00 -7.15 14.16
C TYR A 48 8.98 -8.66 14.39
N TYR A 49 8.36 -9.42 13.48
CA TYR A 49 8.32 -10.87 13.55
C TYR A 49 9.69 -11.51 13.31
N GLU A 50 10.45 -11.04 12.31
CA GLU A 50 11.81 -11.50 12.06
C GLU A 50 12.75 -11.26 13.25
N ASN A 51 12.50 -10.21 14.05
CA ASN A 51 13.24 -9.91 15.28
C ASN A 51 12.69 -10.60 16.53
N GLY A 52 11.96 -11.70 16.38
CA GLY A 52 11.46 -12.50 17.50
C GLY A 52 10.32 -11.83 18.28
N SER A 53 9.52 -11.01 17.59
CA SER A 53 8.37 -10.29 18.18
C SER A 53 8.77 -9.35 19.31
N HIS A 54 9.88 -8.62 19.15
CA HIS A 54 10.35 -7.65 20.14
C HIS A 54 11.01 -6.44 19.49
N ALA A 55 10.52 -5.23 19.81
CA ALA A 55 10.96 -3.94 19.24
C ALA A 55 12.33 -3.43 19.73
N GLY A 56 13.13 -4.29 20.36
CA GLY A 56 14.41 -3.95 20.99
C GLY A 56 14.28 -3.57 22.48
N VAL A 57 15.40 -3.56 23.19
CA VAL A 57 15.50 -3.12 24.59
C VAL A 57 16.58 -2.06 24.75
N MET A 58 16.41 -1.20 25.74
CA MET A 58 17.49 -0.40 26.28
C MET A 58 18.12 -1.14 27.46
N VAL A 59 19.41 -1.41 27.38
CA VAL A 59 20.19 -2.03 28.47
C VAL A 59 21.00 -0.93 29.13
N TYR A 60 20.68 -0.64 30.38
CA TYR A 60 21.35 0.35 31.21
C TYR A 60 22.30 -0.37 32.19
N LEU A 61 23.59 -0.07 32.11
CA LEU A 61 24.62 -0.62 33.01
C LEU A 61 25.14 0.50 33.91
N SER A 62 25.00 0.34 35.22
CA SER A 62 25.38 1.34 36.23
C SER A 62 26.61 0.97 37.06
N ALA A 63 27.14 -0.26 36.86
CA ALA A 63 28.21 -0.83 37.68
C ALA A 63 29.48 0.04 37.70
N ALA A 64 29.91 0.41 38.91
CA ALA A 64 31.10 1.25 39.17
C ALA A 64 32.45 0.54 38.87
N LEU A 65 32.44 -0.76 38.55
CA LEU A 65 33.61 -1.62 38.41
C LEU A 65 33.51 -2.61 37.23
N ALA A 66 32.82 -2.25 36.15
CA ALA A 66 32.84 -3.08 34.95
C ALA A 66 34.19 -2.94 34.23
N ASP A 67 34.96 -4.03 34.11
CA ASP A 67 36.13 -4.11 33.22
C ASP A 67 35.69 -3.73 31.80
N ASP A 68 36.40 -2.82 31.14
CA ASP A 68 36.10 -2.36 29.77
C ASP A 68 35.92 -3.54 28.81
N LYS A 69 36.64 -4.65 29.04
CA LYS A 69 36.50 -5.89 28.27
C LYS A 69 35.15 -6.57 28.46
N ALA A 70 34.62 -6.58 29.69
CA ALA A 70 33.32 -7.15 29.99
C ALA A 70 32.19 -6.30 29.37
N VAL A 71 32.32 -4.97 29.41
CA VAL A 71 31.38 -4.04 28.78
C VAL A 71 31.34 -4.26 27.26
N GLU A 72 32.50 -4.34 26.61
CA GLU A 72 32.56 -4.53 25.16
C GLU A 72 32.08 -5.93 24.74
N SER A 73 32.35 -6.97 25.55
CA SER A 73 31.82 -8.32 25.33
C SER A 73 30.29 -8.36 25.43
N LEU A 74 29.71 -7.66 26.40
CA LEU A 74 28.26 -7.60 26.59
C LEU A 74 27.59 -6.82 25.45
N LYS A 75 28.15 -5.68 25.06
CA LYS A 75 27.73 -4.89 23.91
C LYS A 75 27.80 -5.69 22.61
N LYS A 76 28.89 -6.44 22.40
CA LYS A 76 29.06 -7.32 21.24
C LYS A 76 28.01 -8.42 21.23
N SER A 77 27.80 -9.10 22.36
CA SER A 77 26.79 -10.15 22.50
C SER A 77 25.37 -9.63 22.24
N LEU A 78 25.03 -8.44 22.74
CA LEU A 78 23.72 -7.79 22.50
C LEU A 78 23.51 -7.35 21.06
N THR A 79 24.60 -7.05 20.34
CA THR A 79 24.58 -6.67 18.92
C THR A 79 24.52 -7.90 18.00
N GLU A 80 25.28 -8.95 18.32
CA GLU A 80 25.40 -10.18 17.52
C GLU A 80 24.25 -11.17 17.76
N ALA A 81 23.62 -11.14 18.94
CA ALA A 81 22.46 -12.00 19.24
C ALA A 81 21.25 -11.71 18.33
N ARG A 82 21.24 -10.58 17.61
CA ARG A 82 20.16 -10.23 16.67
C ARG A 82 20.65 -10.29 15.23
N LYS A 83 20.10 -11.26 14.49
CA LYS A 83 20.42 -11.50 13.07
C LYS A 83 19.81 -10.48 12.10
N GLY A 84 18.93 -9.59 12.56
CA GLY A 84 18.19 -8.62 11.73
C GLY A 84 18.72 -7.17 11.83
N LYS A 85 18.54 -6.38 10.76
CA LYS A 85 18.93 -4.96 10.72
C LYS A 85 17.94 -4.01 11.42
N ALA A 86 16.72 -4.46 11.70
CA ALA A 86 15.66 -3.66 12.30
C ALA A 86 15.62 -3.80 13.83
N PHE A 87 15.14 -2.77 14.55
CA PHE A 87 14.96 -2.75 16.01
C PHE A 87 16.22 -3.08 16.83
N LYS A 88 17.24 -2.21 16.73
CA LYS A 88 18.50 -2.35 17.47
C LYS A 88 18.31 -2.10 18.96
N ASN A 89 19.01 -2.87 19.78
CA ASN A 89 19.12 -2.60 21.21
C ASN A 89 19.99 -1.35 21.42
N ILE A 90 19.65 -0.54 22.43
CA ILE A 90 20.47 0.61 22.83
C ILE A 90 21.17 0.23 24.13
N PHE A 91 22.50 0.32 24.15
CA PHE A 91 23.29 0.10 25.36
C PHE A 91 23.72 1.45 25.93
N VAL A 92 23.37 1.70 27.19
CA VAL A 92 23.72 2.93 27.92
C VAL A 92 24.57 2.55 29.12
N TYR A 93 25.79 3.09 29.19
CA TYR A 93 26.68 2.92 30.32
C TYR A 93 26.78 4.23 31.10
N ALA A 94 26.52 4.17 32.40
CA ALA A 94 26.62 5.31 33.30
C ALA A 94 27.34 4.89 34.58
N ALA A 95 28.64 5.18 34.67
CA ALA A 95 29.42 4.93 35.87
C ALA A 95 28.83 5.71 37.06
N ASN A 96 28.59 5.02 38.19
CA ASN A 96 27.97 5.54 39.42
C ASN A 96 26.45 5.82 39.36
N GLY A 97 25.70 5.11 38.51
CA GLY A 97 24.23 5.15 38.51
C GLY A 97 23.60 4.34 39.66
N GLY A 98 22.44 4.78 40.18
CA GLY A 98 21.81 4.18 41.37
C GLY A 98 21.16 2.79 41.20
N LYS A 99 20.98 2.15 42.38
CA LYS A 99 20.23 0.94 42.82
C LYS A 99 20.27 -0.39 42.05
N ASP A 100 20.36 -0.46 40.71
CA ASP A 100 20.49 -1.77 40.02
C ASP A 100 21.69 -1.77 39.06
N GLU A 101 22.57 -2.78 39.18
CA GLU A 101 23.80 -2.88 38.39
C GLU A 101 23.53 -3.02 36.89
N ILE A 102 22.48 -3.75 36.50
CA ILE A 102 22.00 -3.89 35.11
C ILE A 102 20.48 -3.76 35.10
N GLN A 103 19.95 -2.83 34.30
CA GLN A 103 18.52 -2.69 34.03
C GLN A 103 18.23 -2.93 32.55
N ILE A 104 17.24 -3.78 32.28
CA ILE A 104 16.69 -3.95 30.94
C ILE A 104 15.37 -3.18 30.88
N LEU A 105 15.39 -2.04 30.20
CA LEU A 105 14.22 -1.21 29.96
C LEU A 105 13.65 -1.57 28.58
N PRO A 106 12.52 -2.31 28.51
CA PRO A 106 11.88 -2.53 27.22
C PRO A 106 11.39 -1.19 26.67
N PHE A 107 11.56 -0.96 25.37
CA PHE A 107 10.79 0.12 24.73
C PHE A 107 9.31 -0.19 24.95
N SER A 108 8.52 0.77 25.41
CA SER A 108 7.11 0.53 25.73
C SER A 108 6.40 -0.03 24.49
N GLN A 109 6.09 -1.33 24.52
CA GLN A 109 5.40 -2.04 23.43
C GLN A 109 3.89 -1.77 23.44
N ILE A 110 3.40 -1.14 24.50
CA ILE A 110 2.00 -1.00 24.84
C ILE A 110 1.50 0.26 24.14
N SER A 111 1.01 0.08 22.91
CA SER A 111 -0.06 0.85 22.23
C SER A 111 -0.07 0.61 20.71
N ALA A 112 1.07 0.25 20.11
CA ALA A 112 1.17 0.14 18.65
C ALA A 112 0.45 -1.09 18.06
N LYS A 113 0.25 -2.16 18.86
CA LYS A 113 -0.36 -3.41 18.37
C LYS A 113 -1.78 -3.19 17.84
N ASP A 114 -2.56 -2.32 18.47
CA ASP A 114 -3.94 -2.02 18.10
C ASP A 114 -4.03 -1.03 16.93
N GLU A 115 -3.05 -0.13 16.80
CA GLU A 115 -3.05 0.92 15.77
C GLU A 115 -2.71 0.39 14.37
N PHE A 116 -1.89 -0.65 14.24
CA PHE A 116 -1.51 -1.18 12.91
C PHE A 116 -2.67 -1.78 12.12
N VAL A 117 -3.71 -2.29 12.79
CA VAL A 117 -4.93 -2.76 12.11
C VAL A 117 -5.68 -1.54 11.57
N GLY A 118 -5.90 -0.52 12.41
CA GLY A 118 -6.53 0.73 11.98
C GLY A 118 -5.81 1.41 10.82
N ILE A 119 -4.47 1.53 10.88
CA ILE A 119 -3.67 2.06 9.77
C ILE A 119 -3.88 1.25 8.49
N LYS A 120 -3.91 -0.09 8.59
CA LYS A 120 -4.13 -0.97 7.43
C LYS A 120 -5.53 -0.80 6.84
N ASP A 121 -6.54 -0.65 7.67
CA ASP A 121 -7.92 -0.47 7.22
C ASP A 121 -8.12 0.91 6.57
N THR A 122 -7.68 1.99 7.23
CA THR A 122 -7.77 3.35 6.66
C THR A 122 -7.01 3.46 5.35
N THR A 123 -5.76 2.98 5.31
CA THR A 123 -4.96 3.05 4.07
C THR A 123 -5.51 2.14 2.97
N ARG A 124 -6.16 1.01 3.29
CA ARG A 124 -6.89 0.20 2.30
C ARG A 124 -8.01 1.02 1.68
N ASP A 125 -8.82 1.67 2.50
CA ASP A 125 -10.00 2.40 2.04
C ASP A 125 -9.60 3.63 1.21
N ASP A 126 -8.51 4.33 1.59
CA ASP A 126 -7.92 5.41 0.78
C ASP A 126 -7.45 4.93 -0.60
N LEU A 127 -6.77 3.77 -0.65
CA LEU A 127 -6.29 3.19 -1.90
C LEU A 127 -7.45 2.75 -2.82
N LEU A 128 -8.53 2.22 -2.23
CA LEU A 128 -9.74 1.88 -2.97
C LEU A 128 -10.42 3.11 -3.56
N ALA A 129 -10.60 4.15 -2.74
CA ALA A 129 -11.19 5.40 -3.17
C ALA A 129 -10.37 6.06 -4.30
N MET A 130 -9.04 6.02 -4.18
CA MET A 130 -8.13 6.51 -5.21
C MET A 130 -8.26 5.80 -6.54
N HIS A 131 -8.27 4.46 -6.53
CA HIS A 131 -8.39 3.69 -7.75
C HIS A 131 -9.82 3.69 -8.32
N ARG A 132 -10.82 4.10 -7.52
CA ARG A 132 -12.24 4.17 -7.89
C ARG A 132 -12.80 2.81 -8.34
N ILE A 133 -12.16 1.72 -7.89
CA ILE A 133 -12.60 0.35 -8.18
C ILE A 133 -13.50 -0.13 -7.05
N PRO A 134 -14.72 -0.62 -7.35
CA PRO A 134 -15.56 -1.23 -6.33
C PRO A 134 -14.85 -2.40 -5.63
N PRO A 135 -14.87 -2.46 -4.28
CA PRO A 135 -14.12 -3.46 -3.51
C PRO A 135 -14.50 -4.91 -3.85
N GLN A 136 -15.75 -5.14 -4.25
CA GLN A 136 -16.27 -6.44 -4.67
C GLN A 136 -15.54 -6.99 -5.89
N LEU A 137 -15.15 -6.12 -6.82
CA LEU A 137 -14.44 -6.50 -8.05
C LEU A 137 -12.95 -6.79 -7.79
N MET A 138 -12.42 -6.28 -6.68
CA MET A 138 -11.05 -6.56 -6.23
C MET A 138 -10.94 -7.81 -5.34
N GLY A 139 -12.04 -8.55 -5.15
CA GLY A 139 -12.07 -9.73 -4.28
C GLY A 139 -11.91 -9.40 -2.79
N ILE A 140 -12.23 -8.18 -2.38
CA ILE A 140 -12.17 -7.78 -0.98
C ILE A 140 -13.32 -8.42 -0.22
N ILE A 141 -12.97 -9.11 0.87
CA ILE A 141 -13.96 -9.69 1.79
C ILE A 141 -14.41 -8.58 2.75
N PRO A 142 -15.73 -8.34 2.89
CA PRO A 142 -16.23 -7.35 3.84
C PRO A 142 -15.81 -7.69 5.27
N GLN A 143 -15.47 -6.67 6.04
CA GLN A 143 -15.22 -6.82 7.47
C GLN A 143 -16.55 -6.79 8.22
N GLY A 144 -16.81 -7.79 9.08
CA GLY A 144 -18.04 -7.91 9.86
C GLY A 144 -19.20 -8.58 9.13
N SER A 145 -20.44 -8.26 9.52
CA SER A 145 -21.68 -8.88 8.98
C SER A 145 -22.27 -8.15 7.76
N GLY A 146 -21.56 -7.17 7.20
CA GLY A 146 -22.03 -6.41 6.04
C GLY A 146 -21.87 -7.17 4.72
N SER A 147 -22.91 -7.15 3.88
CA SER A 147 -22.77 -7.56 2.48
C SER A 147 -22.31 -6.37 1.63
N LEU A 148 -21.41 -6.62 0.70
CA LEU A 148 -20.97 -5.60 -0.27
C LEU A 148 -22.02 -5.35 -1.37
N GLY A 149 -23.15 -6.04 -1.35
CA GLY A 149 -24.22 -5.88 -2.32
C GLY A 149 -24.00 -6.67 -3.62
N ASP A 150 -24.73 -6.26 -4.65
CA ASP A 150 -24.81 -6.95 -5.94
C ASP A 150 -23.59 -6.63 -6.83
N ILE A 151 -22.79 -7.66 -7.12
CA ILE A 151 -21.56 -7.54 -7.92
C ILE A 151 -21.83 -7.12 -9.37
N GLU A 152 -22.96 -7.54 -9.95
CA GLU A 152 -23.30 -7.21 -11.33
C GLU A 152 -23.59 -5.72 -11.45
N LYS A 153 -24.34 -5.15 -10.51
CA LYS A 153 -24.61 -3.71 -10.46
C LYS A 153 -23.34 -2.90 -10.22
N ALA A 154 -22.47 -3.34 -9.31
CA ALA A 154 -21.18 -2.69 -9.08
C ALA A 154 -20.31 -2.68 -10.34
N ALA A 155 -20.22 -3.82 -11.04
CA ALA A 155 -19.51 -3.94 -12.31
C ALA A 155 -20.10 -3.03 -13.40
N MET A 156 -21.43 -2.91 -13.48
CA MET A 156 -22.08 -2.00 -14.43
C MET A 156 -21.75 -0.54 -14.15
N VAL A 157 -21.87 -0.08 -12.90
CA VAL A 157 -21.57 1.31 -12.53
C VAL A 157 -20.10 1.62 -12.81
N PHE A 158 -19.19 0.71 -12.45
CA PHE A 158 -17.77 0.83 -12.76
C PHE A 158 -17.49 0.89 -14.26
N TRP A 159 -18.17 0.05 -15.05
CA TRP A 159 -18.05 0.07 -16.50
C TRP A 159 -18.42 1.44 -17.09
N PHE A 160 -19.57 2.00 -16.72
CA PHE A 160 -20.04 3.27 -17.28
C PHE A 160 -19.24 4.48 -16.80
N ASN A 161 -18.83 4.49 -15.53
CA ASN A 161 -18.21 5.69 -14.94
C ASN A 161 -16.68 5.71 -15.05
N GLU A 162 -16.03 4.56 -15.13
CA GLU A 162 -14.56 4.47 -15.13
C GLU A 162 -14.01 3.86 -16.42
N LEU A 163 -14.51 2.70 -16.84
CA LEU A 163 -13.95 2.00 -18.00
C LEU A 163 -14.32 2.66 -19.34
N LEU A 164 -15.58 3.01 -19.54
CA LEU A 164 -16.04 3.59 -20.80
C LEU A 164 -15.36 4.94 -21.10
N PRO A 165 -15.24 5.90 -20.16
CA PRO A 165 -14.52 7.15 -20.41
C PRO A 165 -13.03 6.92 -20.72
N LEU A 166 -12.39 5.95 -20.07
CA LEU A 166 -11.01 5.57 -20.36
C LEU A 166 -10.87 4.98 -21.77
N MET A 167 -11.78 4.09 -22.16
CA MET A 167 -11.82 3.52 -23.51
C MET A 167 -12.02 4.60 -24.57
N GLU A 168 -12.95 5.54 -24.36
CA GLU A 168 -13.15 6.68 -25.26
C GLU A 168 -11.91 7.59 -25.33
N SER A 169 -11.26 7.85 -24.19
CA SER A 169 -9.99 8.60 -24.16
C SER A 169 -8.90 7.90 -24.97
N MET A 170 -8.81 6.57 -24.91
CA MET A 170 -7.87 5.79 -25.71
C MET A 170 -8.22 5.84 -27.21
N LYS A 171 -9.50 5.88 -27.57
CA LYS A 171 -9.94 5.98 -28.98
C LYS A 171 -9.53 7.30 -29.63
N SER A 172 -9.25 8.37 -28.87
CA SER A 172 -8.70 9.62 -29.43
C SER A 172 -7.40 9.40 -30.24
N ILE A 173 -6.67 8.32 -29.98
CA ILE A 173 -5.50 7.92 -30.77
C ILE A 173 -5.88 7.65 -32.23
N ASN A 174 -7.08 7.10 -32.49
CA ASN A 174 -7.57 6.89 -33.86
C ASN A 174 -7.75 8.22 -34.59
N ASP A 175 -8.30 9.24 -33.91
CA ASP A 175 -8.48 10.57 -34.47
C ASP A 175 -7.13 11.23 -34.75
N MET A 176 -6.15 11.07 -33.86
CA MET A 176 -4.79 11.57 -34.05
C MET A 176 -4.06 10.92 -35.23
N LEU A 177 -4.35 9.64 -35.53
CA LEU A 177 -3.75 8.89 -36.63
C LEU A 177 -4.56 9.00 -37.93
N GLY A 178 -5.83 9.44 -37.87
CA GLY A 178 -6.76 9.44 -39.00
C GLY A 178 -7.20 8.05 -39.45
N VAL A 179 -6.89 7.01 -38.69
CA VAL A 179 -7.22 5.60 -38.98
C VAL A 179 -7.64 4.87 -37.72
N GLU A 180 -8.57 3.94 -37.84
CA GLU A 180 -9.00 3.12 -36.71
C GLU A 180 -7.94 2.05 -36.37
N VAL A 181 -7.27 2.22 -35.24
CA VAL A 181 -6.28 1.25 -34.71
C VAL A 181 -6.72 0.64 -33.39
N ILE A 182 -7.44 1.38 -32.55
CA ILE A 182 -7.97 0.93 -31.26
C ILE A 182 -9.48 0.74 -31.37
N ARG A 183 -9.92 -0.48 -31.09
CA ARG A 183 -11.34 -0.83 -30.98
C ARG A 183 -11.57 -1.70 -29.75
N PHE A 184 -12.68 -1.47 -29.07
CA PHE A 184 -13.08 -2.24 -27.89
C PHE A 184 -14.31 -3.08 -28.22
N LYS A 185 -14.36 -4.30 -27.67
CA LYS A 185 -15.57 -5.11 -27.71
C LYS A 185 -16.55 -4.60 -26.66
N GLN A 186 -17.84 -4.79 -26.93
CA GLN A 186 -18.88 -4.57 -25.94
C GLN A 186 -18.65 -5.45 -24.71
N TYR A 187 -19.03 -4.93 -23.55
CA TYR A 187 -18.86 -5.66 -22.29
C TYR A 187 -19.82 -6.85 -22.24
N ALA A 188 -19.27 -8.06 -22.19
CA ALA A 188 -20.05 -9.29 -22.26
C ALA A 188 -21.13 -9.41 -21.17
N LEU A 189 -20.89 -8.84 -19.97
CA LEU A 189 -21.89 -8.82 -18.91
C LEU A 189 -23.11 -7.98 -19.30
N LEU A 190 -22.92 -6.87 -20.03
CA LEU A 190 -24.01 -6.03 -20.51
C LEU A 190 -24.89 -6.84 -21.48
N ASP A 191 -24.27 -7.56 -22.41
CA ASP A 191 -24.97 -8.39 -23.39
C ASP A 191 -25.77 -9.50 -22.71
N PHE A 192 -25.17 -10.16 -21.71
CA PHE A 192 -25.84 -11.19 -20.92
C PHE A 192 -27.08 -10.64 -20.20
N LEU A 193 -26.95 -9.50 -19.52
CA LEU A 193 -28.06 -8.89 -18.77
C LEU A 193 -29.18 -8.37 -19.69
N THR A 194 -28.82 -7.80 -20.84
CA THR A 194 -29.82 -7.37 -21.85
C THR A 194 -30.56 -8.56 -22.44
N GLN A 195 -29.86 -9.67 -22.74
CA GLN A 195 -30.49 -10.91 -23.21
C GLN A 195 -31.36 -11.58 -22.14
N ALA A 196 -30.94 -11.53 -20.87
CA ALA A 196 -31.70 -12.08 -19.75
C ALA A 196 -33.01 -11.32 -19.51
N LYS A 197 -33.01 -9.99 -19.61
CA LYS A 197 -34.24 -9.17 -19.49
C LYS A 197 -35.24 -9.41 -20.62
N ASN A 198 -34.78 -9.85 -21.79
CA ASN A 198 -35.64 -10.12 -22.94
C ASN A 198 -36.25 -11.53 -22.94
N LYS A 199 -35.97 -12.36 -21.93
CA LYS A 199 -36.66 -13.64 -21.72
C LYS A 199 -37.80 -13.43 -20.72
N GLU A 200 -39.04 -13.43 -21.19
CA GLU A 200 -40.21 -13.48 -20.29
C GLU A 200 -40.09 -14.69 -19.35
N PRO A 201 -40.46 -14.55 -18.06
CA PRO A 201 -40.46 -15.66 -17.13
C PRO A 201 -41.48 -16.71 -17.58
N ASN A 202 -40.98 -17.88 -17.99
CA ASN A 202 -41.79 -19.03 -18.33
C ASN A 202 -42.29 -19.66 -17.03
N TYR A 203 -43.45 -19.24 -16.55
CA TYR A 203 -44.17 -19.93 -15.49
C TYR A 203 -44.80 -21.18 -16.11
N LYS A 204 -44.15 -22.34 -15.90
CA LYS A 204 -44.79 -23.65 -16.02
C LYS A 204 -45.24 -24.12 -14.65
#